data_AF-A0A1F7RXI4-F1
#
_entry.id   AF-A0A1F7RXI4-F1
#
_cell.length_a   1.000
_cell.length_b   1.000
_cell.length_c   1.000
_cell.angle_alpha   90.00
_cell.angle_beta   90.00
_cell.angle_gamma   90.00
#
_symmetry.space_group_name_H-M   'P 1'
#
loop_
_entity.id
_entity.type
_entity.pdbx_description
1 polymer ?
#
loop_
_entity_poly.entity_id
_entity_poly.type
_entity_poly.pdbx_seq_one_letter_code
_entity_poly.pdbx_strand_id
1 'polypeptide(L)'
;MKQNYFINIFCIITISLTIIPLMGCGGGSSNTNNNKPPEIILPVPDAYSPSNGANTIYNPPPLLIYSIEKPDGIDVVYDFELYGSDSETPIAVISDLPENDSPYILWNPDITLPLRSICHWRARAAVLNGIKSPWMQKISFYLFDYRRNIPERCVAFGDSITGGYGSSTFGKDLPGYQKYLKTMLIDFYGYSEIITKWIPGGYTIDGATIMESVLINYKPSMILILFGTHDTVIAQVEIQDMINNINTMVTEAFARGTLPVLGTIPPVNPASQHYKRQAIIGEFNTELKKYCDQKGIILADINGYFWAAANEEENKLPQFFYDSEHSNDKGYEIMAQAWFDAIIAKN
;
A
#
# COMPACT_ATOMS: atom_id res chain seq x y z
N MET A 1 -22.30 25.63 47.30
CA MET A 1 -23.77 25.52 47.18
C MET A 1 -24.11 24.13 46.64
N LYS A 2 -25.28 23.63 47.02
CA LYS A 2 -25.68 22.22 47.19
C LYS A 2 -25.87 21.39 45.89
N GLN A 3 -25.67 20.07 46.09
CA GLN A 3 -26.23 18.86 45.44
C GLN A 3 -27.66 18.94 44.87
N ASN A 4 -27.97 18.03 43.91
CA ASN A 4 -29.23 17.24 43.67
C ASN A 4 -29.50 17.08 42.15
N TYR A 5 -30.14 16.06 41.55
CA TYR A 5 -30.46 14.64 41.78
C TYR A 5 -30.91 14.08 40.40
N PHE A 6 -30.85 12.75 40.23
CA PHE A 6 -31.40 11.93 39.14
C PHE A 6 -32.90 12.13 38.84
N ILE A 7 -33.37 11.73 37.64
CA ILE A 7 -34.55 10.85 37.42
C ILE A 7 -34.50 10.20 36.01
N ASN A 8 -34.63 8.87 36.00
CA ASN A 8 -34.88 7.98 34.85
C ASN A 8 -36.39 7.91 34.54
N ILE A 9 -36.78 7.80 33.27
CA ILE A 9 -38.12 7.34 32.88
C ILE A 9 -37.97 6.21 31.85
N PHE A 10 -38.31 4.99 32.29
CA PHE A 10 -38.58 3.83 31.45
C PHE A 10 -39.99 3.94 30.84
N CYS A 11 -40.14 3.61 29.56
CA CYS A 11 -41.44 3.44 28.90
C CYS A 11 -41.66 1.94 28.63
N ILE A 12 -42.70 1.37 29.24
CA ILE A 12 -43.16 -0.01 29.07
C ILE A 12 -44.28 -0.01 28.02
N ILE A 13 -44.14 -0.83 26.98
CA ILE A 13 -45.21 -1.12 26.01
C ILE A 13 -45.77 -2.52 26.31
N THR A 14 -47.02 -2.57 26.76
CA THR A 14 -47.85 -3.77 26.89
C THR A 14 -48.58 -4.06 25.57
N ILE A 15 -48.49 -5.29 25.08
CA ILE A 15 -49.26 -5.83 23.93
C ILE A 15 -50.34 -6.77 24.47
N SER A 16 -51.59 -6.52 24.08
CA SER A 16 -52.76 -7.35 24.41
C SER A 16 -52.93 -8.51 23.44
N LEU A 17 -53.16 -9.71 23.98
CA LEU A 17 -53.61 -10.90 23.24
C LEU A 17 -55.14 -10.91 23.09
N THR A 18 -55.63 -11.35 21.93
CA THR A 18 -57.03 -11.78 21.75
C THR A 18 -57.05 -13.19 21.15
N ILE A 19 -57.78 -14.09 21.82
CA ILE A 19 -58.01 -15.50 21.43
C ILE A 19 -59.38 -15.58 20.75
N ILE A 20 -59.51 -16.36 19.66
CA ILE A 20 -60.80 -16.82 19.08
C ILE A 20 -60.68 -18.33 18.74
N PRO A 21 -61.68 -19.19 19.07
CA PRO A 21 -61.61 -20.65 18.87
C PRO A 21 -62.39 -21.21 17.65
N LEU A 22 -61.87 -22.35 17.12
CA LEU A 22 -62.45 -23.60 16.52
C LEU A 22 -63.73 -23.53 15.63
N MET A 23 -63.94 -24.26 14.51
CA MET A 23 -63.71 -25.69 14.15
C MET A 23 -64.10 -25.93 12.66
N GLY A 24 -63.61 -26.98 11.99
CA GLY A 24 -64.25 -27.53 10.76
C GLY A 24 -63.40 -28.44 9.85
N CYS A 25 -63.81 -29.71 9.69
CA CYS A 25 -63.19 -30.83 8.95
C CYS A 25 -63.02 -30.68 7.42
N GLY A 26 -62.07 -31.44 6.84
CA GLY A 26 -62.06 -31.78 5.40
C GLY A 26 -60.83 -32.63 5.02
N GLY A 27 -61.03 -33.78 4.37
CA GLY A 27 -60.02 -34.84 4.22
C GLY A 27 -58.98 -34.68 3.11
N GLY A 28 -57.98 -35.58 3.15
CA GLY A 28 -57.33 -36.14 1.96
C GLY A 28 -56.04 -35.47 1.49
N SER A 29 -54.89 -36.08 1.79
CA SER A 29 -53.88 -36.52 0.81
C SER A 29 -52.58 -36.81 1.56
N SER A 30 -52.20 -38.09 1.61
CA SER A 30 -50.85 -38.50 2.01
C SER A 30 -49.88 -38.10 0.90
N ASN A 31 -49.42 -36.85 0.93
CA ASN A 31 -48.28 -36.45 0.14
C ASN A 31 -47.03 -36.78 0.97
N THR A 32 -46.37 -37.88 0.62
CA THR A 32 -45.02 -38.17 1.11
C THR A 32 -44.08 -37.13 0.51
N ASN A 33 -44.06 -35.94 1.09
CA ASN A 33 -43.01 -34.98 0.84
C ASN A 33 -41.71 -35.63 1.27
N ASN A 34 -40.84 -35.85 0.30
CA ASN A 34 -39.42 -36.10 0.49
C ASN A 34 -38.84 -34.89 1.26
N ASN A 35 -39.01 -34.87 2.58
CA ASN A 35 -38.30 -33.95 3.46
C ASN A 35 -36.87 -34.47 3.59
N LYS A 36 -36.07 -34.32 2.52
CA LYS A 36 -34.63 -34.21 2.71
C LYS A 36 -34.44 -32.91 3.52
N PRO A 37 -33.82 -32.95 4.71
CA PRO A 37 -33.52 -31.72 5.42
C PRO A 37 -32.78 -30.74 4.50
N PRO A 38 -33.00 -29.42 4.64
CA PRO A 38 -32.35 -28.44 3.79
C PRO A 38 -30.84 -28.69 3.82
N GLU A 39 -30.28 -28.84 2.62
CA GLU A 39 -28.85 -29.11 2.46
C GLU A 39 -28.09 -27.86 2.90
N ILE A 40 -27.28 -27.99 3.95
CA ILE A 40 -26.46 -26.90 4.47
C ILE A 40 -25.38 -26.63 3.42
N ILE A 41 -25.49 -25.48 2.74
CA ILE A 41 -24.47 -24.99 1.83
C ILE A 41 -23.72 -23.86 2.53
N LEU A 42 -22.43 -24.07 2.77
CA LEU A 42 -21.58 -23.02 3.31
C LEU A 42 -21.06 -22.12 2.18
N PRO A 43 -21.15 -20.78 2.32
CA PRO A 43 -20.55 -19.86 1.37
C PRO A 43 -19.02 -19.97 1.39
N VAL A 44 -18.39 -19.59 0.28
CA VAL A 44 -16.94 -19.47 0.17
C VAL A 44 -16.52 -18.17 0.87
N PRO A 45 -15.54 -18.20 1.79
CA PRO A 45 -15.08 -17.00 2.46
C PRO A 45 -14.29 -16.08 1.50
N ASP A 46 -14.44 -14.77 1.69
CA ASP A 46 -13.68 -13.75 0.95
C ASP A 46 -12.37 -13.42 1.65
N ALA A 47 -11.31 -13.23 0.85
CA ALA A 47 -10.01 -12.79 1.35
C ALA A 47 -10.07 -11.34 1.83
N TYR A 48 -9.56 -11.11 3.04
CA TYR A 48 -9.31 -9.77 3.56
C TYR A 48 -7.87 -9.33 3.28
N SER A 49 -6.89 -10.16 3.65
CA SER A 49 -5.46 -9.86 3.46
C SER A 49 -4.60 -11.13 3.51
N PRO A 50 -3.55 -11.26 2.69
CA PRO A 50 -3.23 -10.42 1.54
C PRO A 50 -4.25 -10.62 0.42
N SER A 51 -4.68 -9.54 -0.23
CA SER A 51 -5.54 -9.61 -1.42
C SER A 51 -4.79 -10.16 -2.64
N ASN A 52 -5.51 -10.54 -3.69
CA ASN A 52 -4.89 -11.11 -4.88
C ASN A 52 -3.91 -10.12 -5.55
N GLY A 53 -2.67 -10.55 -5.75
CA GLY A 53 -1.59 -9.71 -6.28
C GLY A 53 -1.00 -8.73 -5.27
N ALA A 54 -1.30 -8.87 -3.97
CA ALA A 54 -0.77 -7.98 -2.94
C ALA A 54 0.75 -8.13 -2.76
N ASN A 55 1.35 -7.08 -2.24
CA ASN A 55 2.77 -6.99 -1.90
C ASN A 55 2.91 -7.02 -0.37
N THR A 56 3.85 -7.80 0.18
CA THR A 56 4.09 -7.85 1.63
C THR A 56 5.56 -8.00 1.99
N ILE A 57 5.92 -7.46 3.15
CA ILE A 57 7.25 -7.57 3.78
C ILE A 57 7.25 -8.53 4.99
N TYR A 58 6.08 -8.95 5.45
CA TYR A 58 5.95 -9.90 6.56
C TYR A 58 6.20 -11.33 6.05
N ASN A 59 7.11 -12.08 6.70
CA ASN A 59 7.49 -13.43 6.29
C ASN A 59 7.17 -14.46 7.40
N PRO A 60 6.07 -15.22 7.29
CA PRO A 60 4.99 -15.06 6.30
C PRO A 60 4.04 -13.94 6.72
N PRO A 61 3.20 -13.41 5.81
CA PRO A 61 2.15 -12.50 6.21
C PRO A 61 1.08 -13.26 7.02
N PRO A 62 0.42 -12.59 7.98
CA PRO A 62 -0.88 -13.02 8.49
C PRO A 62 -1.86 -13.24 7.32
N LEU A 63 -2.57 -14.36 7.30
CA LEU A 63 -3.61 -14.67 6.31
C LEU A 63 -4.99 -14.48 6.95
N LEU A 64 -5.77 -13.55 6.40
CA LEU A 64 -7.06 -13.12 6.92
C LEU A 64 -8.16 -13.28 5.87
N ILE A 65 -9.27 -13.86 6.29
CA ILE A 65 -10.55 -13.88 5.56
C ILE A 65 -11.64 -13.22 6.39
N TYR A 66 -12.72 -12.80 5.74
CA TYR A 66 -13.95 -12.48 6.45
C TYR A 66 -14.61 -13.76 6.98
N SER A 67 -15.13 -13.70 8.21
CA SER A 67 -16.03 -14.74 8.72
C SER A 67 -17.28 -14.80 7.84
N ILE A 68 -17.77 -16.01 7.54
CA ILE A 68 -18.98 -16.16 6.73
C ILE A 68 -20.25 -15.92 7.56
N GLU A 69 -21.33 -15.49 6.91
CA GLU A 69 -22.66 -15.59 7.50
C GLU A 69 -22.99 -17.08 7.71
N LYS A 70 -23.20 -17.48 8.96
CA LYS A 70 -23.45 -18.87 9.34
C LYS A 70 -24.93 -19.15 9.57
N PRO A 71 -25.42 -20.34 9.22
CA PRO A 71 -26.76 -20.77 9.62
C PRO A 71 -26.86 -20.89 11.15
N ASP A 72 -28.04 -20.60 11.69
CA ASP A 72 -28.29 -20.66 13.14
C ASP A 72 -27.96 -22.04 13.74
N GLY A 73 -27.22 -22.04 14.85
CA GLY A 73 -26.89 -23.24 15.61
C GLY A 73 -25.79 -24.12 15.00
N ILE A 74 -25.03 -23.62 14.02
CA ILE A 74 -23.90 -24.33 13.41
C ILE A 74 -22.58 -23.68 13.82
N ASP A 75 -21.68 -24.51 14.35
CA ASP A 75 -20.29 -24.12 14.59
C ASP A 75 -19.49 -24.23 13.30
N VAL A 76 -18.98 -23.07 12.84
CA VAL A 76 -18.14 -22.96 11.64
C VAL A 76 -16.67 -22.91 12.04
N VAL A 77 -15.85 -23.62 11.27
CA VAL A 77 -14.39 -23.62 11.35
C VAL A 77 -13.80 -23.38 9.97
N TYR A 78 -12.51 -23.06 9.90
CA TYR A 78 -11.86 -22.67 8.65
C TYR A 78 -10.59 -23.49 8.39
N ASP A 79 -10.40 -23.86 7.12
CA ASP A 79 -9.17 -24.46 6.63
C ASP A 79 -8.42 -23.42 5.79
N PHE A 80 -7.10 -23.36 5.92
CA PHE A 80 -6.24 -22.56 5.05
C PHE A 80 -5.11 -23.40 4.48
N GLU A 81 -4.67 -23.03 3.29
CA GLU A 81 -3.51 -23.59 2.62
C GLU A 81 -2.64 -22.47 2.04
N LEU A 82 -1.33 -22.59 2.26
CA LEU A 82 -0.31 -21.69 1.74
C LEU A 82 0.65 -22.49 0.84
N TYR A 83 1.03 -21.90 -0.28
CA TYR A 83 1.79 -22.51 -1.37
C TYR A 83 3.01 -21.65 -1.71
N GLY A 84 4.13 -22.31 -2.01
CA GLY A 84 5.32 -21.65 -2.58
C GLY A 84 5.13 -21.27 -4.04
N SER A 85 6.13 -20.60 -4.63
CA SER A 85 6.16 -20.31 -6.07
C SER A 85 6.06 -21.62 -6.86
N ASP A 86 5.09 -21.69 -7.76
CA ASP A 86 4.89 -22.82 -8.67
C ASP A 86 4.65 -24.18 -7.99
N SER A 87 4.26 -24.17 -6.70
CA SER A 87 3.95 -25.39 -5.96
C SER A 87 2.48 -25.77 -6.11
N GLU A 88 2.24 -27.01 -6.54
CA GLU A 88 0.90 -27.60 -6.55
C GLU A 88 0.49 -28.17 -5.18
N THR A 89 1.46 -28.44 -4.30
CA THR A 89 1.19 -28.90 -2.93
C THR A 89 1.35 -27.76 -1.93
N PRO A 90 0.49 -27.69 -0.90
CA PRO A 90 0.65 -26.68 0.14
C PRO A 90 1.92 -26.93 0.96
N ILE A 91 2.62 -25.85 1.30
CA ILE A 91 3.82 -25.84 2.15
C ILE A 91 3.47 -25.57 3.63
N ALA A 92 2.29 -25.02 3.89
CA ALA A 92 1.69 -24.95 5.21
C ALA A 92 0.17 -25.09 5.10
N VAL A 93 -0.42 -25.72 6.11
CA VAL A 93 -1.86 -25.98 6.19
C VAL A 93 -2.29 -25.79 7.65
N ILE A 94 -3.48 -25.23 7.84
CA ILE A 94 -4.23 -25.37 9.10
C ILE A 94 -5.64 -25.83 8.77
N SER A 95 -6.23 -26.61 9.66
CA SER A 95 -7.60 -27.10 9.53
C SER A 95 -8.34 -26.93 10.84
N ASP A 96 -9.66 -26.85 10.73
CA ASP A 96 -10.57 -26.70 11.87
C ASP A 96 -10.23 -25.49 12.77
N LEU A 97 -9.75 -24.39 12.17
CA LEU A 97 -9.49 -23.14 12.88
C LEU A 97 -10.83 -22.52 13.34
N PRO A 98 -11.08 -22.37 14.65
CA PRO A 98 -12.38 -21.93 15.14
C PRO A 98 -12.62 -20.45 14.87
N GLU A 99 -13.90 -20.08 14.80
CA GLU A 99 -14.32 -18.69 14.92
C GLU A 99 -13.92 -18.08 16.27
N ASN A 100 -13.72 -16.77 16.25
CA ASN A 100 -13.66 -15.93 17.43
C ASN A 100 -14.68 -14.80 17.26
N ASP A 101 -14.80 -13.91 18.24
CA ASP A 101 -15.74 -12.77 18.19
C ASP A 101 -15.30 -11.66 17.20
N SER A 102 -14.34 -11.94 16.30
CA SER A 102 -13.86 -11.02 15.28
C SER A 102 -14.62 -11.24 13.96
N PRO A 103 -14.89 -10.19 13.17
CA PRO A 103 -15.38 -10.34 11.80
C PRO A 103 -14.33 -10.95 10.84
N TYR A 104 -13.13 -11.22 11.34
CA TYR A 104 -12.02 -11.78 10.58
C TYR A 104 -11.50 -13.07 11.21
N ILE A 105 -11.20 -14.03 10.36
CA ILE A 105 -10.51 -15.26 10.74
C ILE A 105 -9.05 -15.12 10.35
N LEU A 106 -8.17 -15.27 11.34
CA LEU A 106 -6.75 -15.04 11.22
C LEU A 106 -5.97 -16.34 11.38
N TRP A 107 -5.15 -16.66 10.38
CA TRP A 107 -4.10 -17.65 10.50
C TRP A 107 -2.72 -17.00 10.40
N ASN A 108 -1.83 -17.35 11.33
CA ASN A 108 -0.40 -17.01 11.28
C ASN A 108 0.39 -18.28 10.96
N PRO A 109 0.84 -18.49 9.70
CA PRO A 109 1.62 -19.66 9.35
C PRO A 109 2.97 -19.65 10.07
N ASP A 110 3.35 -20.77 10.69
CA ASP A 110 4.65 -20.93 11.37
C ASP A 110 5.68 -21.55 10.41
N ILE A 111 5.97 -20.85 9.31
CA ILE A 111 6.97 -21.25 8.31
C ILE A 111 7.74 -20.04 7.80
N THR A 112 8.96 -20.24 7.30
CA THR A 112 9.69 -19.20 6.57
C THR A 112 9.54 -19.41 5.07
N LEU A 113 9.05 -18.40 4.37
CA LEU A 113 8.92 -18.38 2.92
C LEU A 113 10.22 -17.88 2.26
N PRO A 114 10.57 -18.38 1.05
CA PRO A 114 11.60 -17.77 0.22
C PRO A 114 11.27 -16.30 -0.06
N LEU A 115 12.26 -15.43 0.06
CA LEU A 115 12.06 -14.01 -0.27
C LEU A 115 12.09 -13.81 -1.79
N ARG A 116 11.48 -12.73 -2.27
CA ARG A 116 11.33 -12.39 -3.71
C ARG A 116 10.54 -13.43 -4.50
N SER A 117 9.61 -14.11 -3.85
CA SER A 117 8.77 -15.12 -4.48
C SER A 117 7.31 -14.73 -4.49
N ILE A 118 6.60 -15.16 -5.52
CA ILE A 118 5.14 -15.18 -5.51
C ILE A 118 4.72 -16.41 -4.70
N CYS A 119 3.95 -16.18 -3.65
CA CYS A 119 3.29 -17.23 -2.89
C CYS A 119 1.80 -17.20 -3.20
N HIS A 120 1.14 -18.33 -3.01
CA HIS A 120 -0.29 -18.43 -3.22
C HIS A 120 -0.98 -18.96 -1.98
N TRP A 121 -2.22 -18.57 -1.76
CA TRP A 121 -2.98 -19.09 -0.64
C TRP A 121 -4.47 -19.19 -0.97
N ARG A 122 -5.17 -19.99 -0.18
CA ARG A 122 -6.63 -20.13 -0.22
C ARG A 122 -7.15 -20.56 1.14
N ALA A 123 -8.41 -20.28 1.39
CA ALA A 123 -9.16 -20.71 2.56
C ALA A 123 -10.54 -21.27 2.17
N ARG A 124 -11.17 -21.95 3.11
CA ARG A 124 -12.58 -22.36 3.02
C ARG A 124 -13.20 -22.46 4.40
N ALA A 125 -14.52 -22.30 4.47
CA ALA A 125 -15.32 -22.59 5.65
C ALA A 125 -15.73 -24.08 5.69
N ALA A 126 -15.92 -24.61 6.88
CA ALA A 126 -16.40 -25.96 7.14
C ALA A 126 -17.26 -25.99 8.41
N VAL A 127 -18.17 -26.96 8.49
CA VAL A 127 -18.74 -27.39 9.77
C VAL A 127 -17.73 -28.33 10.40
N LEU A 128 -17.49 -28.21 11.71
CA LEU A 128 -16.57 -29.10 12.43
C LEU A 128 -16.96 -30.58 12.18
N ASN A 129 -16.03 -31.37 11.62
CA ASN A 129 -16.25 -32.77 11.19
C ASN A 129 -17.41 -32.98 10.18
N GLY A 130 -17.76 -31.94 9.42
CA GLY A 130 -18.94 -31.94 8.57
C GLY A 130 -18.70 -31.45 7.15
N ILE A 131 -19.73 -30.79 6.61
CA ILE A 131 -19.74 -30.27 5.23
C ILE A 131 -18.70 -29.16 5.11
N LYS A 132 -17.97 -29.16 3.98
CA LYS A 132 -16.99 -28.12 3.64
C LYS A 132 -17.50 -27.31 2.46
N SER A 133 -17.33 -26.00 2.52
CA SER A 133 -17.50 -25.13 1.35
C SER A 133 -16.46 -25.46 0.27
N PRO A 134 -16.70 -25.03 -0.99
CA PRO A 134 -15.62 -24.95 -1.97
C PRO A 134 -14.46 -24.10 -1.45
N TRP A 135 -13.26 -24.35 -1.94
CA TRP A 135 -12.14 -23.44 -1.72
C TRP A 135 -12.39 -22.11 -2.42
N MET A 136 -11.96 -21.01 -1.80
CA MET A 136 -11.74 -19.77 -2.55
C MET A 136 -10.76 -20.02 -3.70
N GLN A 137 -10.82 -19.16 -4.72
CA GLN A 137 -9.80 -19.17 -5.76
C GLN A 137 -8.42 -19.01 -5.10
N LYS A 138 -7.44 -19.77 -5.60
CA LYS A 138 -6.06 -19.61 -5.18
C LYS A 138 -5.60 -18.21 -5.62
N ILE A 139 -5.33 -17.33 -4.67
CA ILE A 139 -4.87 -15.95 -4.91
C ILE A 139 -3.40 -15.83 -4.55
N SER A 140 -2.73 -14.81 -5.08
CA SER A 140 -1.28 -14.62 -4.90
C SER A 140 -0.93 -13.41 -4.04
N PHE A 141 0.27 -13.45 -3.45
CA PHE A 141 0.98 -12.27 -2.95
C PHE A 141 2.47 -12.40 -3.27
N TYR A 142 3.15 -11.27 -3.45
CA TYR A 142 4.61 -11.22 -3.60
C TYR A 142 5.27 -10.90 -2.27
N LEU A 143 6.17 -11.78 -1.82
CA LEU A 143 6.97 -11.57 -0.61
C LEU A 143 8.29 -10.87 -0.96
N PHE A 144 8.49 -9.67 -0.45
CA PHE A 144 9.74 -8.93 -0.63
C PHE A 144 10.84 -9.41 0.31
N ASP A 145 12.09 -9.26 -0.13
CA ASP A 145 13.27 -9.43 0.73
C ASP A 145 13.56 -8.14 1.50
N TYR A 146 13.05 -8.02 2.73
CA TYR A 146 13.35 -6.89 3.60
C TYR A 146 14.84 -6.86 4.04
N ARG A 147 15.51 -8.02 4.10
CA ARG A 147 16.95 -8.11 4.45
C ARG A 147 17.84 -7.53 3.35
N ARG A 148 17.27 -7.19 2.19
CA ARG A 148 17.92 -6.46 1.09
C ARG A 148 17.15 -5.22 0.62
N ASN A 149 16.42 -4.58 1.53
CA ASN A 149 16.17 -3.13 1.42
C ASN A 149 17.41 -2.31 1.77
N ILE A 150 18.57 -2.94 1.97
CA ILE A 150 19.85 -2.26 1.88
C ILE A 150 19.92 -1.69 0.45
N PRO A 151 20.06 -0.37 0.28
CA PRO A 151 20.36 0.23 -1.01
C PRO A 151 21.82 -0.07 -1.36
N GLU A 152 22.18 -1.36 -1.47
CA GLU A 152 23.48 -1.83 -1.96
C GLU A 152 23.75 -1.19 -3.32
N ARG A 153 22.70 -1.07 -4.14
CA ARG A 153 22.69 -0.29 -5.37
C ARG A 153 21.34 0.36 -5.60
N CYS A 154 21.28 1.65 -5.30
CA CYS A 154 20.13 2.50 -5.53
C CYS A 154 20.34 3.37 -6.78
N VAL A 155 19.30 3.51 -7.61
CA VAL A 155 19.29 4.50 -8.69
C VAL A 155 18.41 5.66 -8.28
N ALA A 156 18.97 6.87 -8.19
CA ALA A 156 18.22 8.11 -8.12
C ALA A 156 17.82 8.51 -9.54
N PHE A 157 16.52 8.51 -9.84
CA PHE A 157 15.96 8.70 -11.17
C PHE A 157 14.96 9.87 -11.23
N GLY A 158 15.25 10.88 -12.07
CA GLY A 158 14.39 12.07 -12.11
C GLY A 158 14.79 13.13 -13.12
N ASP A 159 14.39 14.37 -12.85
CA ASP A 159 14.68 15.55 -13.65
C ASP A 159 15.92 16.33 -13.14
N SER A 160 16.03 17.63 -13.45
CA SER A 160 17.12 18.52 -13.01
C SER A 160 17.27 18.62 -11.50
N ILE A 161 16.19 18.41 -10.72
CA ILE A 161 16.27 18.35 -9.26
C ILE A 161 17.05 17.10 -8.84
N THR A 162 16.80 15.95 -9.48
CA THR A 162 17.62 14.75 -9.28
C THR A 162 19.03 14.94 -9.83
N GLY A 163 19.22 15.76 -10.86
CA GLY A 163 20.54 16.22 -11.29
C GLY A 163 21.29 17.09 -10.27
N GLY A 164 20.63 17.53 -9.20
CA GLY A 164 21.19 18.36 -8.14
C GLY A 164 21.46 19.79 -8.57
N TYR A 165 20.76 20.30 -9.59
CA TYR A 165 20.90 21.69 -10.04
C TYR A 165 20.59 22.66 -8.89
N GLY A 166 21.37 23.73 -8.75
CA GLY A 166 21.28 24.66 -7.62
C GLY A 166 22.08 24.26 -6.37
N SER A 167 22.60 23.03 -6.29
CA SER A 167 23.51 22.61 -5.22
C SER A 167 24.98 22.93 -5.54
N SER A 168 25.81 23.04 -4.50
CA SER A 168 27.28 23.11 -4.61
C SER A 168 27.93 21.80 -5.13
N THR A 169 27.12 20.77 -5.34
CA THR A 169 27.52 19.46 -5.85
C THR A 169 27.00 19.16 -7.25
N PHE A 170 26.33 20.12 -7.89
CA PHE A 170 25.91 19.98 -9.28
C PHE A 170 27.10 19.61 -10.19
N GLY A 171 26.90 18.65 -11.10
CA GLY A 171 27.93 18.15 -12.01
C GLY A 171 28.97 17.21 -11.37
N LYS A 172 28.80 16.81 -10.10
CA LYS A 172 29.62 15.79 -9.42
C LYS A 172 28.91 14.43 -9.41
N ASP A 173 29.63 13.37 -9.04
CA ASP A 173 29.12 11.99 -9.02
C ASP A 173 27.88 11.81 -8.10
N LEU A 174 27.87 12.55 -6.98
CA LEU A 174 26.75 12.59 -6.03
C LEU A 174 26.24 14.03 -5.92
N PRO A 175 25.38 14.48 -6.86
CA PRO A 175 24.85 15.82 -6.83
C PRO A 175 23.67 15.92 -5.87
N GLY A 176 23.33 17.13 -5.40
CA GLY A 176 22.12 17.40 -4.61
C GLY A 176 21.95 16.52 -3.37
N TYR A 177 20.77 15.91 -3.24
CA TYR A 177 20.38 15.12 -2.06
C TYR A 177 21.19 13.83 -1.93
N GLN A 178 21.73 13.31 -3.04
CA GLN A 178 22.40 12.02 -3.09
C GLN A 178 23.66 11.97 -2.24
N LYS A 179 24.38 13.09 -2.10
CA LYS A 179 25.54 13.20 -1.20
C LYS A 179 25.15 12.94 0.25
N TYR A 180 24.11 13.60 0.72
CA TYR A 180 23.64 13.52 2.10
C TYR A 180 22.98 12.17 2.36
N LEU A 181 22.12 11.73 1.44
CA LEU A 181 21.44 10.44 1.52
C LEU A 181 22.44 9.28 1.59
N LYS A 182 23.49 9.28 0.75
CA LYS A 182 24.52 8.23 0.79
C LYS A 182 25.19 8.16 2.17
N THR A 183 25.47 9.32 2.77
CA THR A 183 26.09 9.38 4.10
C THR A 183 25.17 8.74 5.14
N MET A 184 23.89 9.16 5.19
CA MET A 184 22.89 8.62 6.12
C MET A 184 22.70 7.10 5.94
N LEU A 185 22.66 6.62 4.70
CA LEU A 185 22.49 5.18 4.40
C LEU A 185 23.73 4.36 4.77
N ILE A 186 24.94 4.88 4.58
CA ILE A 186 26.17 4.22 5.05
C ILE A 186 26.19 4.17 6.57
N ASP A 187 25.81 5.24 7.25
CA ASP A 187 25.78 5.28 8.71
C ASP A 187 24.77 4.27 9.28
N PHE A 188 23.63 4.07 8.60
CA PHE A 188 22.57 3.15 9.04
C PHE A 188 22.82 1.69 8.64
N TYR A 189 23.22 1.41 7.39
CA TYR A 189 23.36 0.04 6.86
C TYR A 189 24.82 -0.44 6.75
N GLY A 190 25.81 0.43 6.96
CA GLY A 190 27.23 0.15 6.77
C GLY A 190 27.71 0.22 5.32
N TYR A 191 26.80 0.21 4.33
CA TYR A 191 27.14 0.31 2.91
C TYR A 191 25.97 0.87 2.08
N SER A 192 26.29 1.72 1.10
CA SER A 192 25.34 2.10 0.04
C SER A 192 26.06 2.57 -1.23
N GLU A 193 25.54 2.17 -2.39
CA GLU A 193 25.87 2.76 -3.69
C GLU A 193 24.65 3.52 -4.22
N ILE A 194 24.86 4.78 -4.63
CA ILE A 194 23.84 5.59 -5.29
C ILE A 194 24.34 5.96 -6.68
N ILE A 195 23.54 5.65 -7.68
CA ILE A 195 23.76 5.99 -9.09
C ILE A 195 22.75 7.06 -9.48
N THR A 196 23.23 8.18 -10.01
CA THR A 196 22.35 9.27 -10.45
C THR A 196 22.04 9.14 -11.94
N LYS A 197 20.76 9.04 -12.29
CA LYS A 197 20.26 9.11 -13.66
C LYS A 197 19.19 10.17 -13.75
N TRP A 198 19.37 11.14 -14.63
CA TRP A 198 18.42 12.23 -14.73
C TRP A 198 18.31 12.78 -16.14
N ILE A 199 17.19 13.44 -16.39
CA ILE A 199 16.83 14.04 -17.67
C ILE A 199 16.68 15.55 -17.45
N PRO A 200 17.56 16.40 -18.04
CA PRO A 200 17.40 17.84 -17.95
C PRO A 200 16.05 18.28 -18.50
N GLY A 201 15.24 18.95 -17.67
CA GLY A 201 13.89 19.36 -18.07
C GLY A 201 12.89 18.22 -18.26
N GLY A 202 13.19 17.01 -17.78
CA GLY A 202 12.42 15.81 -18.08
C GLY A 202 11.01 15.81 -17.48
N TYR A 203 10.06 15.30 -18.25
CA TYR A 203 8.68 15.06 -17.86
C TYR A 203 8.48 13.63 -17.34
N THR A 204 7.33 13.35 -16.72
CA THR A 204 6.98 11.98 -16.30
C THR A 204 7.01 10.97 -17.46
N ILE A 205 6.60 11.38 -18.67
CA ILE A 205 6.62 10.54 -19.88
C ILE A 205 8.02 10.17 -20.32
N ASP A 206 9.01 11.07 -20.16
CA ASP A 206 10.40 10.79 -20.51
C ASP A 206 10.96 9.71 -19.57
N GLY A 207 10.67 9.84 -18.27
CA GLY A 207 10.99 8.83 -17.26
C GLY A 207 10.41 7.46 -17.60
N ALA A 208 9.11 7.41 -17.92
CA ALA A 208 8.43 6.18 -18.33
C ALA A 208 9.04 5.56 -19.59
N THR A 209 9.39 6.38 -20.57
CA THR A 209 9.95 5.93 -21.86
C THR A 209 11.28 5.21 -21.70
N ILE A 210 12.15 5.67 -20.78
CA ILE A 210 13.51 5.11 -20.64
C ILE A 210 13.68 4.18 -19.43
N MET A 211 12.64 3.98 -18.61
CA MET A 211 12.71 3.22 -17.37
C MET A 211 13.28 1.81 -17.58
N GLU A 212 12.80 1.08 -18.59
CA GLU A 212 13.32 -0.26 -18.90
C GLU A 212 14.84 -0.24 -19.11
N SER A 213 15.34 0.71 -19.91
CA SER A 213 16.78 0.85 -20.20
C SER A 213 17.58 1.16 -18.93
N VAL A 214 17.06 2.03 -18.05
CA VAL A 214 17.68 2.33 -16.75
C VAL A 214 17.77 1.04 -15.92
N LEU A 215 16.70 0.29 -15.79
CA LEU A 215 16.65 -0.93 -14.97
C LEU A 215 17.54 -2.04 -15.54
N ILE A 216 17.59 -2.23 -16.86
CA ILE A 216 18.45 -3.24 -17.52
C ILE A 216 19.93 -2.93 -17.31
N ASN A 217 20.32 -1.66 -17.43
CA ASN A 217 21.71 -1.25 -17.38
C ASN A 217 22.28 -1.23 -15.96
N TYR A 218 21.50 -0.76 -14.98
CA TYR A 218 21.98 -0.57 -13.61
C TYR A 218 21.57 -1.69 -12.64
N LYS A 219 20.51 -2.45 -12.96
CA LYS A 219 19.98 -3.57 -12.16
C LYS A 219 19.88 -3.23 -10.66
N PRO A 220 19.25 -2.10 -10.28
CA PRO A 220 19.24 -1.67 -8.89
C PRO A 220 18.34 -2.55 -8.02
N SER A 221 18.66 -2.66 -6.73
CA SER A 221 17.73 -3.22 -5.73
C SER A 221 16.59 -2.24 -5.43
N MET A 222 16.86 -0.93 -5.54
CA MET A 222 15.93 0.15 -5.26
C MET A 222 16.06 1.29 -6.28
N ILE A 223 14.95 1.90 -6.68
CA ILE A 223 14.96 3.09 -7.53
C ILE A 223 14.13 4.21 -6.87
N LEU A 224 14.74 5.38 -6.70
CA LEU A 224 14.07 6.59 -6.21
C LEU A 224 13.58 7.36 -7.42
N ILE A 225 12.27 7.57 -7.53
CA ILE A 225 11.64 8.20 -8.70
C ILE A 225 11.13 9.57 -8.29
N LEU A 226 11.65 10.62 -8.92
CA LEU A 226 11.21 12.01 -8.74
C LEU A 226 11.06 12.70 -10.09
N PHE A 227 9.81 12.75 -10.57
CA PHE A 227 9.40 13.44 -11.78
C PHE A 227 8.11 14.23 -11.52
N GLY A 228 7.76 15.12 -12.45
CA GLY A 228 6.50 15.85 -12.45
C GLY A 228 6.67 17.36 -12.34
N THR A 229 7.83 17.85 -11.88
CA THR A 229 8.08 19.30 -11.75
C THR A 229 7.82 20.02 -13.07
N HIS A 230 8.36 19.51 -14.18
CA HIS A 230 8.22 20.11 -15.50
C HIS A 230 6.83 19.91 -16.12
N ASP A 231 6.15 18.80 -15.82
CA ASP A 231 4.76 18.58 -16.22
C ASP A 231 3.85 19.69 -15.69
N THR A 232 4.13 20.22 -14.48
CA THR A 232 3.37 21.35 -13.92
C THR A 232 3.62 22.71 -14.60
N VAL A 233 4.60 22.81 -15.50
CA VAL A 233 4.88 24.04 -16.28
C VAL A 233 3.96 24.14 -17.50
N ILE A 234 3.59 23.00 -18.09
CA ILE A 234 2.76 22.94 -19.30
C ILE A 234 1.30 22.68 -18.88
N ALA A 235 0.42 23.65 -19.12
CA ALA A 235 -1.02 23.55 -18.84
C ALA A 235 -1.79 22.52 -19.71
N GLN A 236 -1.11 21.50 -20.26
CA GLN A 236 -1.67 20.49 -21.16
C GLN A 236 -1.41 19.04 -20.70
N VAL A 237 -0.61 18.82 -19.64
CA VAL A 237 -0.45 17.48 -19.08
C VAL A 237 -1.47 17.30 -17.96
N GLU A 238 -2.40 16.38 -18.16
CA GLU A 238 -3.38 16.04 -17.13
C GLU A 238 -2.69 15.29 -15.97
N ILE A 239 -3.09 15.55 -14.73
CA ILE A 239 -2.57 14.85 -13.55
C ILE A 239 -2.69 13.33 -13.72
N GLN A 240 -3.79 12.87 -14.32
CA GLN A 240 -4.01 11.45 -14.55
C GLN A 240 -2.97 10.85 -15.51
N ASP A 241 -2.51 11.60 -16.51
CA ASP A 241 -1.44 11.15 -17.41
C ASP A 241 -0.11 11.06 -16.68
N MET A 242 0.18 12.02 -15.80
CA MET A 242 1.36 11.96 -14.93
C MET A 242 1.32 10.69 -14.05
N ILE A 243 0.18 10.38 -13.42
CA ILE A 243 0.01 9.17 -12.61
C ILE A 243 0.13 7.89 -13.46
N ASN A 244 -0.39 7.89 -14.69
CA ASN A 244 -0.25 6.76 -15.61
C ASN A 244 1.23 6.51 -15.97
N ASN A 245 2.00 7.57 -16.19
CA ASN A 245 3.44 7.49 -16.44
C ASN A 245 4.21 6.98 -15.21
N ILE A 246 3.87 7.46 -14.01
CA ILE A 246 4.40 6.92 -12.74
C ILE A 246 4.07 5.42 -12.63
N ASN A 247 2.84 5.02 -12.94
CA ASN A 247 2.43 3.62 -12.88
C ASN A 247 3.22 2.72 -13.85
N THR A 248 3.51 3.20 -15.06
CA THR A 248 4.40 2.52 -16.01
C THR A 248 5.78 2.30 -15.40
N MET A 249 6.37 3.35 -14.81
CA MET A 249 7.68 3.26 -14.16
C MET A 249 7.71 2.26 -12.99
N VAL A 250 6.69 2.28 -12.14
CA VAL A 250 6.53 1.38 -10.99
C VAL A 250 6.36 -0.08 -11.45
N THR A 251 5.54 -0.30 -12.48
CA THR A 251 5.27 -1.64 -13.02
C THR A 251 6.56 -2.24 -13.59
N GLU A 252 7.34 -1.47 -14.33
CA GLU A 252 8.65 -1.90 -14.86
C GLU A 252 9.65 -2.23 -13.74
N ALA A 253 9.69 -1.42 -12.68
CA ALA A 253 10.56 -1.68 -11.52
C ALA A 253 10.24 -3.04 -10.88
N PHE A 254 8.96 -3.30 -10.56
CA PHE A 254 8.57 -4.57 -9.97
C PHE A 254 8.76 -5.76 -10.89
N ALA A 255 8.47 -5.62 -12.19
CA ALA A 255 8.68 -6.68 -13.18
C ALA A 255 10.15 -7.15 -13.23
N ARG A 256 11.09 -6.33 -12.75
CA ARG A 256 12.54 -6.61 -12.74
C ARG A 256 13.09 -6.84 -11.32
N GLY A 257 12.23 -6.94 -10.32
CA GLY A 257 12.62 -7.15 -8.92
C GLY A 257 13.32 -5.96 -8.27
N THR A 258 13.11 -4.74 -8.80
CA THR A 258 13.56 -3.48 -8.21
C THR A 258 12.44 -2.88 -7.37
N LEU A 259 12.76 -2.39 -6.16
CA LEU A 259 11.81 -1.69 -5.29
C LEU A 259 11.72 -0.20 -5.68
N PRO A 260 10.56 0.29 -6.17
CA PRO A 260 10.36 1.71 -6.41
C PRO A 260 10.03 2.45 -5.10
N VAL A 261 10.65 3.62 -4.92
CA VAL A 261 10.29 4.62 -3.90
C VAL A 261 9.92 5.91 -4.63
N LEU A 262 8.74 6.43 -4.38
CA LEU A 262 8.21 7.61 -5.09
C LEU A 262 8.39 8.87 -4.24
N GLY A 263 8.91 9.93 -4.82
CA GLY A 263 9.06 11.23 -4.16
C GLY A 263 7.96 12.19 -4.58
N THR A 264 7.36 12.90 -3.61
CA THR A 264 6.48 14.02 -3.93
C THR A 264 7.28 15.18 -4.54
N ILE A 265 6.68 15.95 -5.45
CA ILE A 265 7.32 17.15 -6.01
C ILE A 265 7.53 18.16 -4.87
N PRO A 266 8.73 18.73 -4.68
CA PRO A 266 8.95 19.78 -3.68
C PRO A 266 8.10 21.03 -3.97
N PRO A 267 7.89 21.92 -2.99
CA PRO A 267 7.25 23.21 -3.26
C PRO A 267 8.06 24.03 -4.27
N VAL A 268 7.44 25.04 -4.87
CA VAL A 268 8.16 26.08 -5.64
C VAL A 268 8.55 27.22 -4.71
N ASN A 269 9.57 27.98 -5.08
CA ASN A 269 9.93 29.18 -4.34
C ASN A 269 8.79 30.22 -4.43
N PRO A 270 8.10 30.55 -3.33
CA PRO A 270 6.96 31.46 -3.36
C PRO A 270 7.36 32.92 -3.64
N ALA A 271 8.65 33.25 -3.50
CA ALA A 271 9.19 34.56 -3.89
C ALA A 271 9.47 34.69 -5.40
N SER A 272 9.22 33.65 -6.19
CA SER A 272 9.45 33.63 -7.63
C SER A 272 8.18 33.91 -8.44
N GLN A 273 8.34 34.22 -9.73
CA GLN A 273 7.22 34.37 -10.67
C GLN A 273 6.38 33.09 -10.86
N HIS A 274 6.90 31.94 -10.41
CA HIS A 274 6.29 30.63 -10.57
C HIS A 274 5.44 30.18 -9.36
N TYR A 275 5.25 31.04 -8.34
CA TYR A 275 4.53 30.69 -7.10
C TYR A 275 3.16 30.04 -7.31
N LYS A 276 2.44 30.39 -8.40
CA LYS A 276 1.12 29.80 -8.74
C LYS A 276 1.17 28.30 -9.01
N ARG A 277 2.35 27.73 -9.33
CA ARG A 277 2.51 26.27 -9.53
C ARG A 277 2.30 25.47 -8.25
N GLN A 278 2.32 26.11 -7.08
CA GLN A 278 2.08 25.44 -5.81
C GLN A 278 0.74 24.68 -5.77
N ALA A 279 -0.30 25.22 -6.43
CA ALA A 279 -1.62 24.59 -6.50
C ALA A 279 -1.59 23.25 -7.26
N ILE A 280 -1.12 23.25 -8.51
CA ILE A 280 -1.05 22.04 -9.34
C ILE A 280 -0.06 21.00 -8.77
N ILE A 281 1.02 21.45 -8.12
CA ILE A 281 1.94 20.57 -7.38
C ILE A 281 1.20 19.88 -6.23
N GLY A 282 0.37 20.62 -5.48
CA GLY A 282 -0.44 20.08 -4.40
C GLY A 282 -1.46 19.04 -4.89
N GLU A 283 -2.12 19.31 -6.02
CA GLU A 283 -3.07 18.38 -6.64
C GLU A 283 -2.37 17.08 -7.09
N PHE A 284 -1.26 17.18 -7.84
CA PHE A 284 -0.50 16.01 -8.25
C PHE A 284 0.03 15.20 -7.05
N ASN A 285 0.63 15.87 -6.06
CA ASN A 285 1.14 15.20 -4.86
C ASN A 285 0.04 14.49 -4.08
N THR A 286 -1.18 15.04 -4.07
CA THR A 286 -2.34 14.39 -3.45
C THR A 286 -2.72 13.10 -4.17
N GLU A 287 -2.76 13.11 -5.51
CA GLU A 287 -3.04 11.90 -6.29
C GLU A 287 -1.89 10.88 -6.22
N LEU A 288 -0.63 11.33 -6.18
CA LEU A 288 0.52 10.46 -5.99
C LEU A 288 0.50 9.75 -4.63
N LYS A 289 0.12 10.46 -3.56
CA LYS A 289 -0.08 9.88 -2.22
C LYS A 289 -1.16 8.79 -2.24
N LYS A 290 -2.34 9.09 -2.80
CA LYS A 290 -3.43 8.11 -2.96
C LYS A 290 -2.98 6.89 -3.76
N TYR A 291 -2.27 7.10 -4.87
CA TYR A 291 -1.71 6.02 -5.68
C TYR A 291 -0.77 5.12 -4.86
N CYS A 292 0.14 5.70 -4.07
CA CYS A 292 1.06 4.95 -3.22
C CYS A 292 0.31 4.15 -2.16
N ASP A 293 -0.67 4.76 -1.48
CA ASP A 293 -1.48 4.10 -0.44
C ASP A 293 -2.25 2.91 -1.02
N GLN A 294 -2.90 3.09 -2.17
CA GLN A 294 -3.66 2.04 -2.85
C GLN A 294 -2.80 0.86 -3.31
N LYS A 295 -1.54 1.13 -3.68
CA LYS A 295 -0.63 0.13 -4.25
C LYS A 295 0.40 -0.41 -3.25
N GLY A 296 0.43 0.12 -2.03
CA GLY A 296 1.43 -0.21 -1.02
C GLY A 296 2.85 0.21 -1.43
N ILE A 297 3.00 1.28 -2.22
CA ILE A 297 4.31 1.79 -2.65
C ILE A 297 4.90 2.66 -1.55
N ILE A 298 6.22 2.63 -1.39
CA ILE A 298 6.92 3.52 -0.47
C ILE A 298 6.92 4.93 -1.05
N LEU A 299 6.46 5.89 -0.25
CA LEU A 299 6.45 7.31 -0.59
C LEU A 299 7.43 8.08 0.31
N ALA A 300 8.30 8.87 -0.29
CA ALA A 300 9.04 9.94 0.35
C ALA A 300 8.27 11.25 0.20
N ASP A 301 7.68 11.76 1.30
CA ASP A 301 6.92 13.01 1.29
C ASP A 301 7.83 14.25 1.35
N ILE A 302 8.66 14.42 0.33
CA ILE A 302 9.59 15.54 0.18
C ILE A 302 8.86 16.88 0.37
N ASN A 303 7.70 17.06 -0.26
CA ASN A 303 6.89 18.27 -0.11
C ASN A 303 6.58 18.58 1.36
N GLY A 304 6.09 17.58 2.10
CA GLY A 304 5.81 17.71 3.54
C GLY A 304 7.05 18.07 4.36
N TYR A 305 8.22 17.52 4.02
CA TYR A 305 9.47 17.84 4.70
C TYR A 305 9.91 19.30 4.50
N PHE A 306 9.69 19.87 3.31
CA PHE A 306 9.96 21.31 3.09
C PHE A 306 9.05 22.20 3.93
N TRP A 307 7.76 21.88 3.98
CA TRP A 307 6.79 22.63 4.79
C TRP A 307 7.10 22.51 6.29
N ALA A 308 7.41 21.31 6.77
CA ALA A 308 7.83 21.08 8.15
C ALA A 308 9.11 21.88 8.49
N ALA A 309 10.12 21.88 7.62
CA ALA A 309 11.34 22.65 7.80
C ALA A 309 11.09 24.18 7.78
N ALA A 310 10.05 24.62 7.07
CA ALA A 310 9.57 25.99 7.06
C ALA A 310 8.64 26.32 8.26
N ASN A 311 8.34 25.37 9.15
CA ASN A 311 7.31 25.51 10.19
C ASN A 311 5.92 25.84 9.62
N GLU A 312 5.57 25.28 8.47
CA GLU A 312 4.31 25.55 7.76
C GLU A 312 4.13 27.04 7.37
N GLU A 313 5.21 27.82 7.34
CA GLU A 313 5.19 29.24 7.00
C GLU A 313 5.78 29.46 5.59
N GLU A 314 4.92 29.81 4.62
CA GLU A 314 5.30 29.98 3.21
C GLU A 314 6.42 31.00 3.00
N ASN A 315 6.42 32.10 3.76
CA ASN A 315 7.46 33.13 3.71
C ASN A 315 8.85 32.64 4.15
N LYS A 316 8.94 31.47 4.80
CA LYS A 316 10.21 30.83 5.17
C LYS A 316 10.74 29.86 4.11
N LEU A 317 9.91 29.41 3.16
CA LEU A 317 10.34 28.51 2.08
C LEU A 317 11.49 29.06 1.21
N PRO A 318 11.53 30.36 0.82
CA PRO A 318 12.56 30.88 -0.10
C PRO A 318 14.00 30.59 0.32
N GLN A 319 14.27 30.42 1.62
CA GLN A 319 15.61 30.13 2.14
C GLN A 319 16.18 28.77 1.68
N PHE A 320 15.34 27.86 1.17
CA PHE A 320 15.72 26.53 0.73
C PHE A 320 15.94 26.42 -0.79
N PHE A 321 15.73 27.51 -1.53
CA PHE A 321 15.81 27.52 -2.99
C PHE A 321 17.04 28.26 -3.51
N TYR A 322 17.51 27.81 -4.66
CA TYR A 322 18.49 28.50 -5.49
C TYR A 322 17.80 29.42 -6.51
N ASP A 323 16.70 28.95 -7.11
CA ASP A 323 15.88 29.70 -8.06
C ASP A 323 14.37 29.52 -7.79
N SER A 324 13.53 29.44 -8.83
CA SER A 324 12.09 29.22 -8.69
C SER A 324 11.68 27.79 -8.32
N GLU A 325 12.49 26.79 -8.64
CA GLU A 325 12.13 25.37 -8.51
C GLU A 325 13.27 24.49 -7.99
N HIS A 326 14.51 24.89 -8.22
CA HIS A 326 15.68 24.15 -7.78
C HIS A 326 16.06 24.53 -6.35
N SER A 327 16.31 23.52 -5.54
CA SER A 327 16.78 23.67 -4.17
C SER A 327 18.22 24.18 -4.11
N ASN A 328 18.58 24.86 -3.02
CA ASN A 328 19.98 25.05 -2.63
C ASN A 328 20.43 23.88 -1.75
N ASP A 329 21.67 23.92 -1.24
CA ASP A 329 22.22 22.83 -0.41
C ASP A 329 21.33 22.49 0.80
N LYS A 330 20.70 23.48 1.46
CA LYS A 330 19.78 23.23 2.59
C LYS A 330 18.51 22.52 2.15
N GLY A 331 17.95 22.91 0.99
CA GLY A 331 16.80 22.21 0.42
C GLY A 331 17.13 20.76 0.06
N TYR A 332 18.33 20.50 -0.48
CA TYR A 332 18.77 19.14 -0.77
C TYR A 332 19.03 18.29 0.48
N GLU A 333 19.44 18.89 1.61
CA GLU A 333 19.52 18.19 2.90
C GLU A 333 18.12 17.75 3.38
N ILE A 334 17.10 18.61 3.24
CA ILE A 334 15.71 18.29 3.55
C ILE A 334 15.21 17.13 2.70
N MET A 335 15.47 17.17 1.38
CA MET A 335 15.13 16.08 0.47
C MET A 335 15.80 14.76 0.87
N ALA A 336 17.08 14.80 1.24
CA ALA A 336 17.82 13.61 1.65
C ALA A 336 17.20 12.97 2.90
N GLN A 337 16.79 13.78 3.88
CA GLN A 337 16.10 13.28 5.07
C GLN A 337 14.76 12.63 4.71
N ALA A 338 13.96 13.25 3.84
CA ALA A 338 12.69 12.68 3.39
C ALA A 338 12.86 11.31 2.72
N TRP A 339 13.87 11.17 1.86
CA TRP A 339 14.21 9.88 1.25
C TRP A 339 14.68 8.86 2.28
N PHE A 340 15.58 9.26 3.18
CA PHE A 340 16.12 8.38 4.20
C PHE A 340 15.02 7.82 5.10
N ASP A 341 14.16 8.69 5.63
CA ASP A 341 13.07 8.29 6.51
C ASP A 341 12.09 7.35 5.81
N ALA A 342 11.75 7.61 4.54
CA ALA A 342 10.91 6.72 3.75
C ALA A 342 11.54 5.34 3.54
N ILE A 343 12.85 5.30 3.30
CA ILE A 343 13.60 4.05 3.12
C ILE A 343 13.64 3.24 4.42
N ILE A 344 13.90 3.88 5.58
CA ILE A 344 14.04 3.16 6.84
C ILE A 344 12.70 2.83 7.52
N ALA A 345 11.63 3.63 7.32
CA ALA A 345 10.34 3.42 7.99
C ALA A 345 9.58 2.19 7.50
N LYS A 346 10.00 1.59 6.38
CA LYS A 346 9.45 0.36 5.81
C LYS A 346 10.36 -0.86 6.03
N ASN A 347 11.37 -0.73 6.91
CA ASN A 347 12.26 -1.82 7.32
C ASN A 347 11.96 -2.37 8.70
#